data_AF-A0A969IIE1-F1
#
_entry.id   AF-A0A969IIE1-F1
#
_cell.length_a   1.000
_cell.length_b   1.000
_cell.length_c   1.000
_cell.angle_alpha   90.00
_cell.angle_beta   90.00
_cell.angle_gamma   90.00
#
_symmetry.space_group_name_H-M   'P 1'
#
loop_
_entity.id
_entity.type
_entity.pdbx_description
1 polymer ?
#
loop_
_entity_poly.entity_id
_entity_poly.type
_entity_poly.pdbx_seq_one_letter_code
_entity_poly.pdbx_strand_id
1 'polypeptide(L)'
;MRKTARAQIKGHESDEIERRIAALDWSGIETSLDTYGCAMAGPLLAPNECTALSALYPQDEPFRSRIVMARHGFGQGEYQYFKYPLPDL
;
A
#
# COMPACT_ATOMS: atom_id res chain seq x y z
N MET A 1 -0.87 7.74 35.82
CA MET A 1 -0.42 8.64 34.74
C MET A 1 0.47 7.89 33.76
N ARG A 2 -0.09 7.34 32.66
CA ARG A 2 0.64 6.87 31.47
C ARG A 2 -0.26 7.08 30.26
N LYS A 3 -0.27 8.31 29.74
CA LYS A 3 -0.96 8.70 28.52
C LYS A 3 -0.04 8.38 27.33
N THR A 4 -0.58 7.61 26.38
CA THR A 4 -0.49 7.92 24.94
C THR A 4 0.90 7.93 24.28
N ALA A 5 1.51 6.76 24.03
CA ALA A 5 2.59 6.63 23.05
C ALA A 5 2.11 6.04 21.69
N ARG A 6 0.96 5.36 21.67
CA ARG A 6 0.50 4.58 20.50
C ARG A 6 -0.27 5.40 19.45
N ALA A 7 -0.83 6.54 19.82
CA ALA A 7 -1.58 7.40 18.90
C ALA A 7 -0.69 8.40 18.14
N GLN A 8 0.52 8.68 18.65
CA GLN A 8 1.41 9.72 18.10
C GLN A 8 2.36 9.19 17.02
N ILE A 9 2.63 7.89 17.00
CA ILE A 9 3.41 7.22 15.94
C ILE A 9 2.57 7.11 14.64
N LYS A 10 1.25 7.03 14.79
CA LYS A 10 0.30 6.73 13.71
C LYS A 10 0.14 7.82 12.64
N GLY A 11 0.44 9.08 12.97
CA GLY A 11 0.39 10.20 12.01
C GLY A 11 1.68 10.34 11.20
N HIS A 12 2.82 9.95 11.77
CA HIS A 12 4.13 10.30 11.22
C HIS A 12 4.45 9.59 9.89
N GLU A 13 4.06 8.32 9.76
CA GLU A 13 4.31 7.52 8.55
C GLU A 13 3.35 7.89 7.40
N SER A 14 2.08 8.18 7.72
CA SER A 14 1.12 8.68 6.74
C SER A 14 1.53 10.06 6.20
N ASP A 15 2.03 10.94 7.08
CA ASP A 15 2.55 12.26 6.67
C ASP A 15 3.82 12.14 5.79
N GLU A 16 4.61 11.08 5.97
CA GLU A 16 5.84 10.84 5.20
C GLU A 16 5.53 10.33 3.79
N ILE A 17 4.60 9.39 3.63
CA ILE A 17 4.20 8.95 2.28
C ILE A 17 3.52 10.08 1.50
N GLU A 18 2.72 10.91 2.17
CA GLU A 18 2.14 12.12 1.56
C GLU A 18 3.23 13.07 1.05
N ARG A 19 4.29 13.29 1.82
CA ARG A 19 5.46 14.08 1.37
C ARG A 19 6.14 13.47 0.15
N ARG A 20 6.37 12.15 0.14
CA ARG A 20 7.02 11.46 -0.98
C ARG A 20 6.16 11.53 -2.25
N ILE A 21 4.84 11.40 -2.13
CA ILE A 21 3.88 11.59 -3.23
C ILE A 21 3.91 13.03 -3.74
N ALA A 22 3.93 14.01 -2.85
CA ALA A 22 4.01 15.42 -3.24
C ALA A 22 5.33 15.79 -3.96
N ALA A 23 6.40 15.03 -3.71
CA ALA A 23 7.73 15.26 -4.28
C ALA A 23 7.96 14.59 -5.66
N LEU A 24 6.99 13.84 -6.18
CA LEU A 24 7.12 13.19 -7.50
C LEU A 24 7.20 14.22 -8.64
N ASP A 25 7.84 13.82 -9.75
CA ASP A 25 7.78 14.58 -11.00
C ASP A 25 6.43 14.38 -11.69
N TRP A 26 5.42 15.07 -11.18
CA TRP A 26 4.05 15.01 -11.72
C TRP A 26 3.98 15.44 -13.17
N SER A 27 4.74 16.45 -13.59
CA SER A 27 4.77 16.90 -14.98
C SER A 27 5.30 15.80 -15.91
N GLY A 28 6.36 15.08 -15.50
CA GLY A 28 6.90 13.95 -16.26
C GLY A 28 5.95 12.75 -16.29
N ILE A 29 5.27 12.46 -15.18
CA ILE A 29 4.27 11.40 -15.07
C ILE A 29 3.08 11.67 -16.00
N GLU A 30 2.53 12.88 -15.97
CA GLU A 30 1.42 13.31 -16.83
C GLU A 30 1.80 13.22 -18.31
N THR A 31 2.98 13.75 -18.68
CA THR A 31 3.48 13.67 -20.05
C THR A 31 3.61 12.22 -20.53
N SER A 32 4.09 11.32 -19.67
CA SER A 32 4.23 9.90 -19.99
C SER A 32 2.88 9.21 -20.15
N LEU A 33 1.90 9.53 -19.29
CA LEU A 33 0.53 9.05 -19.43
C LEU A 33 -0.11 9.51 -20.74
N ASP A 34 0.03 10.78 -21.10
CA ASP A 34 -0.52 11.33 -22.34
C ASP A 34 0.11 10.71 -23.59
N THR A 35 1.42 10.44 -23.53
CA THR A 35 2.18 9.93 -24.68
C THR A 35 2.04 8.42 -24.85
N TYR A 36 2.08 7.67 -23.74
CA TYR A 36 2.23 6.21 -23.76
C TYR A 36 1.03 5.46 -23.15
N GLY A 37 0.11 6.16 -22.48
CA GLY A 37 -1.00 5.56 -21.74
C GLY A 37 -0.60 4.93 -20.40
N CYS A 38 0.68 5.03 -20.00
CA CYS A 38 1.19 4.56 -18.72
C CYS A 38 2.40 5.40 -18.25
N ALA A 39 2.67 5.39 -16.95
CA ALA A 39 3.82 6.10 -16.38
C ALA A 39 4.36 5.38 -15.14
N MET A 40 5.66 5.54 -14.89
CA MET A 40 6.30 5.11 -13.65
C MET A 40 6.36 6.30 -12.70
N ALA A 41 5.73 6.17 -11.53
CA ALA A 41 5.72 7.22 -10.51
C ALA A 41 7.10 7.45 -9.85
N GLY A 42 7.99 6.46 -9.88
CA GLY A 42 9.23 6.44 -9.08
C GLY A 42 9.06 5.67 -7.76
N PRO A 43 10.11 5.57 -6.92
CA PRO A 43 10.05 4.81 -5.67
C PRO A 43 9.22 5.56 -4.61
N LEU A 44 8.03 5.03 -4.31
CA LEU A 44 7.15 5.57 -3.27
C LEU A 44 7.43 4.97 -1.89
N LEU A 45 7.67 3.66 -1.87
CA LEU A 45 7.89 2.89 -0.65
C LEU A 45 9.37 2.58 -0.47
N ALA A 46 9.83 2.73 0.77
CA ALA A 46 11.14 2.29 1.17
C ALA A 46 11.21 0.75 1.20
N PRO A 47 12.39 0.12 1.02
CA PRO A 47 12.52 -1.33 0.98
C PRO A 47 11.98 -2.06 2.22
N ASN A 48 12.09 -1.45 3.40
CA ASN A 48 11.55 -1.97 4.65
C ASN A 48 10.01 -1.92 4.69
N GLU A 49 9.40 -0.86 4.17
CA GLU A 49 7.94 -0.71 4.07
C GLU A 49 7.36 -1.77 3.11
N CYS A 50 8.00 -1.98 1.95
CA CYS A 50 7.65 -3.06 1.01
C CYS A 50 7.72 -4.43 1.69
N THR A 51 8.77 -4.67 2.48
CA THR A 51 8.97 -5.93 3.20
C THR A 51 7.89 -6.14 4.26
N ALA A 52 7.60 -5.10 5.05
CA ALA A 52 6.58 -5.14 6.09
C ALA A 52 5.19 -5.41 5.52
N LEU A 53 4.79 -4.70 4.46
CA LEU A 53 3.51 -4.89 3.77
C LEU A 53 3.40 -6.31 3.18
N SER A 54 4.45 -6.80 2.52
CA SER A 54 4.44 -8.14 1.93
C SER A 54 4.31 -9.24 2.99
N ALA A 55 4.90 -9.03 4.16
CA ALA A 55 4.80 -9.95 5.29
C ALA A 55 3.39 -10.03 5.91
N LEU A 56 2.49 -9.11 5.57
CA LEU A 56 1.08 -9.20 5.98
C LEU A 56 0.32 -10.26 5.19
N TYR A 57 0.66 -10.50 3.93
CA TYR A 57 -0.10 -11.38 3.04
C TYR A 57 -0.37 -12.80 3.58
N PRO A 58 0.59 -13.52 4.21
CA PRO A 58 0.29 -14.84 4.77
C PRO A 58 -0.55 -14.81 6.06
N GLN A 59 -0.84 -13.64 6.62
CA GLN A 59 -1.61 -13.49 7.85
C GLN A 59 -3.10 -13.35 7.51
N ASP A 60 -3.98 -14.09 8.18
CA ASP A 60 -5.43 -13.97 7.92
C ASP A 60 -6.03 -12.72 8.59
N GLU A 61 -5.48 -12.29 9.73
CA GLU A 61 -6.06 -11.24 10.59
C GLU A 61 -6.24 -9.89 9.89
N PRO A 62 -5.28 -9.36 9.09
CA PRO A 62 -5.42 -8.06 8.43
C PRO A 62 -6.49 -8.00 7.34
N PHE A 63 -6.98 -9.15 6.87
CA PHE A 63 -7.89 -9.21 5.72
C PHE A 63 -9.32 -9.54 6.15
N ARG A 64 -10.29 -8.89 5.52
CA ARG A 64 -11.72 -9.19 5.71
C ARG A 64 -12.17 -10.39 4.87
N SER A 65 -11.50 -10.64 3.75
CA SER A 65 -11.83 -11.75 2.85
C SER A 65 -10.67 -12.11 1.95
N ARG A 66 -10.63 -13.39 1.56
CA ARG A 66 -9.69 -14.00 0.61
C ARG A 66 -10.47 -14.70 -0.48
N ILE A 67 -10.19 -14.35 -1.73
CA ILE A 67 -10.80 -14.98 -2.90
C ILE A 67 -9.78 -15.92 -3.52
N VAL A 68 -10.08 -17.23 -3.49
CA VAL A 68 -9.30 -18.26 -4.18
C VAL A 68 -9.85 -18.39 -5.59
N MET A 69 -9.11 -17.89 -6.59
CA MET A 69 -9.58 -17.74 -7.96
C MET A 69 -10.02 -19.07 -8.58
N ALA A 70 -9.33 -20.17 -8.23
CA ALA A 70 -9.64 -21.51 -8.73
C ALA A 70 -11.06 -21.98 -8.35
N ARG A 71 -11.61 -21.51 -7.22
CA ARG A 71 -12.98 -21.86 -6.79
C ARG A 71 -14.05 -21.23 -7.67
N HIS A 72 -13.69 -20.21 -8.45
CA HIS A 72 -14.60 -19.45 -9.32
C HIS A 72 -14.33 -19.67 -10.82
N GLY A 73 -13.40 -20.56 -11.18
CA GLY A 73 -13.04 -20.81 -12.59
C GLY A 73 -12.19 -19.71 -13.22
N PHE A 74 -11.55 -18.84 -12.42
CA PHE A 74 -10.75 -17.71 -12.90
C PHE A 74 -9.25 -18.02 -13.08
N GLY A 75 -8.86 -19.30 -13.02
CA GLY A 75 -7.47 -19.73 -13.09
C GLY A 75 -6.82 -19.89 -11.71
N GLN A 76 -5.48 -19.82 -11.67
CA GLN A 76 -4.69 -20.04 -10.46
C GLN A 76 -4.39 -18.73 -9.74
N GLY A 77 -4.35 -18.80 -8.40
CA GLY A 77 -4.01 -17.67 -7.54
C GLY A 77 -5.15 -17.27 -6.61
N GLU A 78 -4.89 -16.18 -5.91
CA GLU A 78 -5.78 -15.62 -4.92
C GLU A 78 -5.51 -14.14 -4.75
N TYR A 79 -6.49 -13.44 -4.20
CA TYR A 79 -6.32 -12.06 -3.75
C TYR A 79 -7.07 -11.87 -2.44
N GLN A 80 -6.58 -10.94 -1.63
CA GLN A 80 -7.12 -10.66 -0.30
C GLN A 80 -7.51 -9.19 -0.20
N TYR A 81 -8.57 -8.92 0.54
CA TYR A 81 -9.05 -7.57 0.78
C TYR A 81 -8.77 -7.18 2.22
N PHE A 82 -8.02 -6.09 2.44
CA PHE A 82 -7.81 -5.56 3.78
C PHE A 82 -9.14 -5.21 4.47
N LYS A 83 -9.16 -5.40 5.79
CA LYS A 83 -10.20 -4.83 6.66
C LYS A 83 -9.82 -3.40 7.05
N TYR A 84 -10.78 -2.67 7.62
CA TYR A 84 -10.52 -1.35 8.21
C TYR A 84 -10.26 -1.46 9.72
N PRO A 85 -9.42 -0.58 10.29
CA PRO A 85 -8.57 0.39 9.58
C PRO A 85 -7.48 -0.31 8.75
N LEU A 86 -7.02 0.35 7.69
CA LEU A 86 -5.88 -0.15 6.90
C LEU A 86 -4.63 -0.28 7.79
N PRO A 87 -3.70 -1.19 7.47
CA PRO A 87 -2.42 -1.24 8.14
C PRO A 87 -1.68 0.09 7.96
N ASP A 88 -0.92 0.48 8.99
CA ASP A 88 -0.02 1.61 8.90
C ASP A 88 1.13 1.27 7.92
N LEU A 89 1.68 2.31 7.28
CA LEU A 89 2.84 2.18 6.39
C LEU A 89 4.15 2.25 7.18
#